data_AF-A0A7L4NG08-F1
#
_entry.id   AF-A0A7L4NG08-F1
#
_cell.length_a   1.000
_cell.length_b   1.000
_cell.length_c   1.000
_cell.angle_alpha   90.00
_cell.angle_beta   90.00
_cell.angle_gamma   90.00
#
_symmetry.space_group_name_H-M   'P 1'
#
loop_
_entity.id
_entity.type
_entity.pdbx_description
1 polymer ?
#
loop_
_entity_poly.entity_id
_entity_poly.type
_entity_poly.pdbx_seq_one_letter_code
_entity_poly.pdbx_strand_id
1 'polypeptide(L)'
;MPSHPALLLLLLAASALPAGGSPTDLDCLHFSELLPAKLKEMRSKFGEIKDYFQSKDDELSVQLLSTELLEEFKGTFGCQAVSEMIRFYMEEVLPSAMKTSANHQKSMGDLGNLLLSLKTTMRRC
;
A
#
# COMPACT_ATOMS: atom_id res chain seq x y z
N MET A 1 -1.56 -3.66 61.51
CA MET A 1 -1.35 -3.75 60.04
C MET A 1 -2.43 -2.93 59.37
N PRO A 2 -2.16 -1.76 58.79
CA PRO A 2 -3.20 -0.99 58.13
C PRO A 2 -3.42 -1.58 56.73
N SER A 3 -4.60 -2.15 56.50
CA SER A 3 -5.12 -2.42 55.16
C SER A 3 -5.37 -1.08 54.48
N HIS A 4 -4.74 -0.84 53.33
CA HIS A 4 -4.85 0.40 52.56
C HIS A 4 -5.81 0.20 51.38
N PRO A 5 -7.14 0.21 51.59
CA PRO A 5 -8.12 0.01 50.53
C PRO A 5 -8.03 1.10 49.45
N ALA A 6 -7.54 2.29 49.83
CA ALA A 6 -7.29 3.39 48.92
C ALA A 6 -6.24 3.07 47.84
N LEU A 7 -5.21 2.28 48.18
CA LEU A 7 -4.16 1.91 47.23
C LEU A 7 -4.67 0.88 46.22
N LEU A 8 -5.53 -0.04 46.66
CA LEU A 8 -6.21 -0.99 45.79
C LEU A 8 -7.18 -0.29 44.82
N LEU A 9 -7.94 0.70 45.29
CA LEU A 9 -8.86 1.49 44.47
C LEU A 9 -8.12 2.30 43.39
N LEU A 10 -6.94 2.85 43.70
CA LEU A 10 -6.10 3.55 42.73
C LEU A 10 -5.54 2.62 41.64
N LEU A 11 -5.18 1.38 41.99
CA LEU A 11 -4.71 0.37 41.03
C LEU A 11 -5.83 -0.10 40.09
N LEU A 12 -7.06 -0.25 40.59
CA LEU A 12 -8.24 -0.64 39.80
C LEU A 12 -8.68 0.46 38.82
N ALA A 13 -8.52 1.73 39.18
CA ALA A 13 -8.82 2.85 38.29
C ALA A 13 -7.83 2.96 37.12
N ALA A 14 -6.56 2.57 37.31
CA ALA A 14 -5.54 2.55 36.26
C ALA A 14 -5.78 1.46 35.21
N SER A 15 -6.47 0.36 35.57
CA SER A 15 -6.86 -0.71 34.63
C SER A 15 -8.13 -0.40 33.82
N ALA A 16 -8.85 0.67 34.16
CA ALA A 16 -10.11 1.06 33.53
C ALA A 16 -9.95 2.25 32.57
N LEU A 17 -8.74 2.52 32.07
CA LEU A 17 -8.65 3.36 30.88
C LEU A 17 -9.38 2.61 29.74
N PRO A 18 -10.36 3.23 29.08
CA PRO A 18 -10.84 2.71 27.82
C PRO A 18 -9.61 2.56 26.94
N ALA A 19 -9.38 1.38 26.38
CA ALA A 19 -8.56 1.24 25.19
C ALA A 19 -9.29 2.00 24.09
N GLY A 20 -9.23 3.33 24.12
CA GLY A 20 -9.62 4.18 23.03
C GLY A 20 -8.62 3.84 21.95
N GLY A 21 -9.04 2.95 21.04
CA GLY A 21 -8.25 2.55 19.89
C GLY A 21 -7.66 3.81 19.29
N SER A 22 -6.33 3.82 19.14
CA SER A 22 -5.65 4.92 18.48
C SER A 22 -6.33 5.16 17.12
N PRO A 23 -6.37 6.38 16.58
CA PRO A 23 -6.84 6.60 15.20
C PRO A 23 -6.19 5.65 14.18
N THR A 24 -4.98 5.16 14.49
CA THR A 24 -4.26 4.13 13.72
C THR A 24 -4.88 2.72 13.75
N ASP A 25 -5.58 2.35 14.82
CA ASP A 25 -6.25 1.06 14.98
C ASP A 25 -7.50 0.96 14.07
N LEU A 26 -8.24 2.07 13.94
CA LEU A 26 -9.46 2.15 13.13
C LEU A 26 -9.20 1.95 11.63
N ASP A 27 -8.09 2.47 11.11
CA ASP A 27 -7.72 2.30 9.70
C ASP A 27 -7.36 0.85 9.36
N CYS A 28 -6.78 0.11 10.31
CA CYS A 28 -6.35 -1.26 10.07
C CYS A 28 -7.49 -2.26 10.22
N LEU A 29 -8.45 -2.00 11.11
CA LEU A 29 -9.64 -2.83 11.31
C LEU A 29 -10.44 -3.09 10.02
N HIS A 30 -10.49 -2.12 9.11
CA HIS A 30 -11.25 -2.23 7.85
C HIS A 30 -10.36 -2.39 6.62
N PHE A 31 -9.04 -2.55 6.78
CA PHE A 31 -8.14 -2.54 5.62
C PHE A 31 -8.47 -3.64 4.61
N SER A 32 -8.77 -4.86 5.06
CA SER A 32 -9.13 -5.97 4.17
C SER A 32 -10.41 -5.67 3.36
N GLU A 33 -11.36 -4.94 3.94
CA GLU A 33 -12.62 -4.55 3.28
C GLU A 33 -12.40 -3.40 2.28
N LEU A 34 -11.46 -2.51 2.58
CA LEU A 34 -11.11 -1.36 1.76
C LEU A 34 -10.12 -1.69 0.63
N LEU A 35 -9.34 -2.76 0.77
CA LEU A 35 -8.32 -3.16 -0.21
C LEU A 35 -8.88 -3.32 -1.63
N PRO A 36 -10.02 -4.00 -1.87
CA PRO A 36 -10.62 -4.07 -3.20
C PRO A 36 -10.93 -2.69 -3.81
N ALA A 37 -11.41 -1.74 -2.99
CA ALA A 37 -11.72 -0.38 -3.45
C ALA A 37 -10.44 0.39 -3.83
N LYS A 38 -9.38 0.30 -3.01
CA LYS A 38 -8.06 0.88 -3.32
C LYS A 38 -7.48 0.31 -4.62
N LEU A 39 -7.57 -1.01 -4.83
CA LEU A 39 -7.11 -1.65 -6.06
C LEU A 39 -7.94 -1.21 -7.27
N LYS A 40 -9.26 -1.03 -7.12
CA LYS A 40 -10.13 -0.51 -8.18
C LYS A 40 -9.74 0.93 -8.57
N GLU A 41 -9.46 1.78 -7.59
CA GLU A 41 -9.02 3.15 -7.82
C GLU A 41 -7.69 3.20 -8.61
N MET A 42 -6.70 2.39 -8.19
CA MET A 42 -5.43 2.24 -8.93
C MET A 42 -5.64 1.80 -10.37
N ARG A 43 -6.51 0.80 -10.61
CA ARG A 43 -6.84 0.32 -11.96
C ARG A 43 -7.51 1.39 -12.81
N SER A 44 -8.41 2.17 -12.22
CA SER A 44 -9.06 3.29 -12.91
C SER A 44 -8.04 4.35 -13.31
N LYS A 45 -7.11 4.71 -12.40
CA LYS A 45 -6.07 5.70 -12.65
C LYS A 45 -5.07 5.24 -13.72
N PHE A 46 -4.67 3.97 -13.70
CA PHE A 46 -3.86 3.37 -14.76
C PHE A 46 -4.57 3.43 -16.13
N GLY A 47 -5.89 3.26 -16.16
CA GLY A 47 -6.69 3.37 -17.37
C GLY A 47 -6.54 4.70 -18.12
N GLU A 48 -6.26 5.80 -17.41
CA GLU A 48 -6.04 7.14 -18.00
C GLU A 48 -4.74 7.23 -18.83
N ILE A 49 -3.75 6.37 -18.55
CA ILE A 49 -2.42 6.42 -19.19
C ILE A 49 -2.12 5.17 -20.03
N LYS A 50 -2.95 4.13 -19.92
CA LYS A 50 -2.74 2.82 -20.54
C LYS A 50 -2.51 2.92 -22.05
N ASP A 51 -3.40 3.58 -22.77
CA ASP A 51 -3.34 3.63 -24.24
C ASP A 51 -2.10 4.39 -24.72
N TYR A 52 -1.69 5.44 -24.01
CA TYR A 52 -0.44 6.15 -24.29
C TYR A 52 0.77 5.22 -24.19
N PHE A 53 0.95 4.54 -23.05
CA PHE A 53 2.11 3.66 -22.86
C PHE A 53 2.08 2.42 -23.76
N GLN A 54 0.92 1.83 -24.03
CA GLN A 54 0.80 0.72 -24.98
C GLN A 54 1.13 1.15 -26.42
N SER A 55 0.79 2.36 -26.83
CA SER A 55 1.17 2.89 -28.15
C SER A 55 2.66 3.26 -28.28
N LYS A 56 3.41 3.22 -27.18
CA LYS A 56 4.86 3.50 -27.13
C LYS A 56 5.70 2.24 -26.97
N ASP A 57 5.06 1.10 -26.78
CA ASP A 57 5.72 -0.19 -26.60
C ASP A 57 5.73 -0.96 -27.93
N ASP A 58 6.88 -0.96 -28.59
CA ASP A 58 7.08 -1.68 -29.86
C ASP A 58 7.58 -3.13 -29.63
N GLU A 59 7.94 -3.49 -28.39
CA GLU A 59 8.56 -4.78 -28.04
C GLU A 59 7.53 -5.83 -27.58
N LEU A 60 6.49 -6.03 -28.39
CA LEU A 60 5.34 -6.89 -28.06
C LEU A 60 5.67 -8.38 -27.87
N SER A 61 6.89 -8.80 -28.24
CA SER A 61 7.36 -10.18 -28.06
C SER A 61 7.95 -10.45 -26.67
N VAL A 62 8.23 -9.39 -25.90
CA VAL A 62 8.88 -9.49 -24.59
C VAL A 62 7.84 -9.28 -23.49
N GLN A 63 7.64 -10.29 -22.66
CA GLN A 63 6.86 -10.17 -21.43
C GLN A 63 7.79 -9.84 -20.26
N LEU A 64 7.81 -8.56 -19.84
CA LEU A 64 8.65 -8.14 -18.72
C LEU A 64 8.22 -8.76 -17.38
N LEU A 65 6.91 -8.82 -17.11
CA LEU A 65 6.35 -9.42 -15.90
C LEU A 65 5.75 -10.79 -16.23
N SER A 66 6.48 -11.86 -15.92
CA SER A 66 6.13 -13.24 -16.26
C SER A 66 5.34 -13.96 -15.16
N THR A 67 4.87 -15.18 -15.45
CA THR A 67 4.23 -16.06 -14.46
C THR A 67 5.20 -16.46 -13.35
N GLU A 68 6.51 -16.50 -13.60
CA GLU A 68 7.51 -16.83 -12.59
C GLU A 68 7.49 -15.81 -11.44
N LEU A 69 7.38 -14.52 -11.76
CA LEU A 69 7.24 -13.46 -10.76
C LEU A 69 5.97 -13.62 -9.89
N LEU A 70 4.87 -14.08 -10.49
CA LEU A 70 3.64 -14.36 -9.75
C LEU A 70 3.84 -15.53 -8.77
N GLU A 71 4.59 -16.55 -9.16
CA GLU A 71 4.91 -17.66 -8.26
C GLU A 71 5.87 -17.22 -7.15
N GLU A 72 6.82 -16.31 -7.43
CA GLU A 72 7.64 -15.69 -6.38
C GLU A 72 6.79 -14.92 -5.36
N PHE A 73 5.77 -14.18 -5.80
CA PHE A 73 4.85 -13.46 -4.90
C PHE A 73 4.07 -14.39 -3.96
N LYS A 74 3.81 -15.63 -4.37
CA LYS A 74 3.12 -16.64 -3.56
C LYS A 74 4.08 -17.46 -2.68
N GLY A 75 5.38 -17.40 -2.98
CA GLY A 75 6.40 -18.19 -2.31
C GLY A 75 6.80 -17.63 -0.94
N THR A 76 7.77 -18.29 -0.31
CA THR A 76 8.31 -17.93 1.02
C THR A 76 8.83 -16.50 1.09
N PHE A 77 9.31 -15.96 -0.03
CA PHE A 77 9.84 -14.58 -0.14
C PHE A 77 8.83 -13.59 -0.73
N GLY A 78 7.54 -13.95 -0.80
CA GLY A 78 6.51 -13.14 -1.48
C GLY A 78 6.41 -11.70 -0.96
N CYS A 79 6.52 -11.49 0.35
CA CYS A 79 6.51 -10.14 0.93
C CYS A 79 7.68 -9.29 0.42
N GLN A 80 8.89 -9.86 0.36
CA GLN A 80 10.07 -9.18 -0.16
C GLN A 80 9.93 -8.91 -1.66
N ALA A 81 9.49 -9.90 -2.44
CA ALA A 81 9.30 -9.76 -3.88
C ALA A 81 8.28 -8.65 -4.23
N VAL A 82 7.15 -8.60 -3.50
CA VAL A 82 6.16 -7.51 -3.65
C VAL A 82 6.76 -6.17 -3.23
N SER A 83 7.48 -6.10 -2.11
CA SER A 83 8.11 -4.87 -1.64
C SER A 83 9.12 -4.32 -2.65
N GLU A 84 9.97 -5.18 -3.22
CA GLU A 84 10.94 -4.80 -4.24
C GLU A 84 10.28 -4.38 -5.54
N MET A 85 9.21 -5.06 -5.98
CA MET A 85 8.47 -4.65 -7.17
C MET A 85 7.84 -3.27 -7.00
N ILE A 86 7.23 -3.01 -5.84
CA ILE A 86 6.67 -1.68 -5.53
C ILE A 86 7.80 -0.64 -5.52
N ARG A 87 8.96 -0.96 -4.92
CA ARG A 87 10.12 -0.07 -4.89
C ARG A 87 10.61 0.27 -6.30
N PHE A 88 10.81 -0.75 -7.16
CA PHE A 88 11.22 -0.59 -8.55
C PHE A 88 10.29 0.35 -9.32
N TYR A 89 8.97 0.16 -9.22
CA TYR A 89 8.03 1.05 -9.90
C TYR A 89 8.06 2.49 -9.38
N MET A 90 8.23 2.66 -8.07
CA MET A 90 8.24 3.99 -7.44
C MET A 90 9.54 4.77 -7.67
N GLU A 91 10.69 4.10 -7.65
CA GLU A 91 12.00 4.73 -7.70
C GLU A 91 12.57 4.80 -9.12
N GLU A 92 12.19 3.87 -9.99
CA GLU A 92 12.79 3.74 -11.32
C GLU A 92 11.77 4.00 -12.44
N VAL A 93 10.65 3.26 -12.46
CA VAL A 93 9.71 3.29 -13.58
C VAL A 93 8.92 4.59 -13.65
N LEU A 94 8.15 4.92 -12.61
CA LEU A 94 7.28 6.11 -12.61
C LEU A 94 8.06 7.41 -12.77
N PRO A 95 9.18 7.65 -12.06
CA PRO A 95 9.96 8.87 -12.24
C PRO A 95 10.52 9.03 -13.65
N SER A 96 10.87 7.92 -14.32
CA SER A 96 11.34 7.93 -15.70
C SER A 96 10.19 8.17 -16.68
N ALA A 97 9.07 7.48 -16.50
CA ALA A 97 7.87 7.63 -17.31
C ALA A 97 7.29 9.06 -17.26
N MET A 98 7.31 9.71 -16.08
CA MET A 98 6.85 11.09 -15.92
C MET A 98 7.60 12.09 -16.81
N LYS A 99 8.82 11.78 -17.22
CA LYS A 99 9.63 12.64 -18.10
C LYS A 99 9.24 12.50 -19.58
N THR A 100 8.50 11.47 -19.97
CA THR A 100 8.18 11.19 -21.38
C THR A 100 6.92 11.89 -21.88
N SER A 101 6.04 12.36 -20.96
CA SER A 101 4.80 13.03 -21.33
C SER A 101 4.30 14.01 -20.28
N ALA A 102 4.31 15.32 -20.62
CA ALA A 102 3.72 16.36 -19.78
C ALA A 102 2.21 16.17 -19.59
N ASN A 103 1.50 15.70 -20.62
CA ASN A 103 0.04 15.50 -20.58
C ASN A 103 -0.39 14.38 -19.61
N HIS A 104 0.47 13.39 -19.38
CA HIS A 104 0.18 12.25 -18.51
C HIS A 104 0.93 12.31 -17.16
N GLN A 105 1.78 13.32 -16.96
CA GLN A 105 2.59 13.49 -15.76
C GLN A 105 1.73 13.48 -14.48
N LYS A 106 0.58 14.16 -14.51
CA LYS A 106 -0.34 14.19 -13.37
C LYS A 106 -0.91 12.81 -13.06
N SER A 107 -1.44 12.11 -14.06
CA SER A 107 -2.02 10.77 -13.86
C SER A 107 -0.99 9.74 -13.39
N MET A 108 0.26 9.84 -13.85
CA MET A 108 1.38 9.03 -13.34
C MET A 108 1.72 9.35 -11.88
N GLY A 109 1.77 10.64 -11.53
CA GLY A 109 2.00 11.07 -10.15
C GLY A 109 0.89 10.59 -9.20
N ASP A 110 -0.37 10.74 -9.62
CA ASP A 110 -1.53 10.24 -8.88
C ASP A 110 -1.47 8.71 -8.69
N LEU A 111 -1.10 7.96 -9.73
CA LEU A 111 -0.91 6.51 -9.65
C LEU A 111 0.20 6.14 -8.65
N GLY A 112 1.32 6.86 -8.66
CA GLY A 112 2.40 6.69 -7.69
C GLY A 112 1.96 6.96 -6.25
N ASN A 113 1.14 7.99 -6.03
CA ASN A 113 0.58 8.30 -4.71
C ASN A 113 -0.35 7.20 -4.20
N LEU A 114 -1.21 6.65 -5.07
CA LEU A 114 -2.07 5.51 -4.72
C LEU A 114 -1.25 4.28 -4.34
N LEU A 115 -0.20 3.97 -5.10
CA LEU A 115 0.71 2.87 -4.81
C LEU A 115 1.45 3.06 -3.48
N LEU A 116 1.95 4.26 -3.21
CA LEU A 116 2.59 4.61 -1.94
C LEU A 116 1.63 4.49 -0.75
N SER A 117 0.38 4.96 -0.92
CA SER A 117 -0.66 4.84 0.10
C SER A 117 -0.95 3.37 0.42
N LEU A 118 -1.09 2.52 -0.61
CA LEU A 118 -1.27 1.08 -0.45
C LEU A 118 -0.10 0.45 0.30
N LYS A 119 1.15 0.69 -0.15
CA LYS A 119 2.37 0.20 0.50
C LYS A 119 2.42 0.58 1.98
N THR A 120 2.14 1.85 2.28
CA THR A 120 2.19 2.38 3.65
C THR A 120 1.13 1.72 4.53
N THR A 121 -0.08 1.51 3.99
CA THR A 121 -1.15 0.84 4.73
C THR A 121 -0.83 -0.63 4.98
N MET A 122 -0.36 -1.35 3.96
CA MET A 122 0.07 -2.76 4.09
C MET A 122 1.22 -2.95 5.08
N ARG A 123 2.17 -1.99 5.15
CA ARG A 123 3.27 -2.04 6.12
C ARG A 123 2.77 -1.80 7.56
N ARG A 124 1.66 -1.08 7.73
CA ARG A 124 1.15 -0.67 9.04
C ARG A 124 0.23 -1.71 9.68
N CYS A 125 -0.57 -2.45 8.91
CA CYS A 125 -1.79 -3.14 9.40
C CYS A 125 -1.72 -4.67 9.60
#